data_AF-A0A1F3IGS0-F1
#
_entry.id   AF-A0A1F3IGS0-F1
#
_cell.length_a   1.000
_cell.length_b   1.000
_cell.length_c   1.000
_cell.angle_alpha   90.00
_cell.angle_beta   90.00
_cell.angle_gamma   90.00
#
_symmetry.space_group_name_H-M   'P 1'
#
loop_
_entity.id
_entity.type
_entity.pdbx_description
1 polymer ?
#
loop_
_entity_poly.entity_id
_entity_poly.type
_entity_poly.pdbx_seq_one_letter_code
_entity_poly.pdbx_strand_id
1 'polypeptide(L)'
;MKKLIKSFESEVIIELKKTLKNASEGINLISLSELENNKTIVFEFIVATIVYTILLFSLDWDSIYWLYAATIIFSFFLAKIVVLIKDNFTFPKSFIYFDDSVIIKKQLDILEFNPITQLTKVEFVPSENKDYIIIKLIFNEQTFSFPYLKSKRDKLESFAKSLTNEANKSKKDPFYAISFLHSKINNSGKTATKQEPFYKKALSWTFIFSMIFLFSLTYFLDWNSFRAASKIDTATSLRNYLSYEKNKLYRDEAKSLIIEKYNTSINIYKSQNYKIINIAPFIKILEYLRDNEIFTLIIYFQNNNQIKDLSYKYDVSVVSAVHSFTDDKITERESELISTLNKTLGNSFPSDIIKIDDDLELENHPRIELRYTIENSGNGSLYYPVEQENLNESERTYYYGLTIYWDFKLFLPTQGNPIYEFSLISNPAAQFTSENNTSDNVYTNMVYSAFNDFEKVFRKYFFSDTLNN
;
A
#
# COMPACT_ATOMS: atom_id res chain seq x y z
N MET A 1 6.28 23.51 -12.75
CA MET A 1 5.39 22.34 -12.95
C MET A 1 4.61 22.38 -14.27
N LYS A 2 3.69 23.34 -14.54
CA LYS A 2 2.96 23.43 -15.84
C LYS A 2 3.85 23.47 -17.10
N LYS A 3 5.02 24.13 -17.02
CA LYS A 3 6.03 24.13 -18.10
C LYS A 3 6.72 22.76 -18.31
N LEU A 4 6.92 22.00 -17.24
CA LEU A 4 7.55 20.67 -17.29
C LEU A 4 6.58 19.64 -17.90
N ILE A 5 5.30 19.72 -17.53
CA ILE A 5 4.22 18.90 -18.09
C ILE A 5 4.07 19.16 -19.60
N LYS A 6 4.04 20.44 -20.02
CA LYS A 6 4.01 20.80 -21.46
C LYS A 6 5.24 20.33 -22.23
N SER A 7 6.42 20.37 -21.61
CA SER A 7 7.67 19.88 -22.22
C SER A 7 7.62 18.37 -22.43
N PHE A 8 7.21 17.62 -21.41
CA PHE A 8 7.09 16.16 -21.45
C PHE A 8 6.01 15.70 -22.43
N GLU A 9 4.85 16.36 -22.46
CA GLU A 9 3.81 16.13 -23.47
C GLU A 9 4.34 16.32 -24.90
N SER A 10 5.16 17.36 -25.12
CA SER A 10 5.71 17.65 -26.45
C SER A 10 6.73 16.60 -26.91
N GLU A 11 7.62 16.14 -26.03
CA GLU A 11 8.61 15.11 -26.34
C GLU A 11 7.96 13.74 -26.56
N VAL A 12 7.00 13.37 -25.72
CA VAL A 12 6.24 12.11 -25.87
C VAL A 12 5.47 12.11 -27.19
N ILE A 13 4.81 13.22 -27.55
CA ILE A 13 4.09 13.34 -28.84
C ILE A 13 5.03 13.27 -30.04
N ILE A 14 6.22 13.86 -29.96
CA ILE A 14 7.23 13.82 -31.03
C ILE A 14 7.73 12.39 -31.23
N GLU A 15 8.05 11.68 -30.15
CA GLU A 15 8.57 10.32 -30.25
C GLU A 15 7.48 9.31 -30.63
N LEU A 16 6.21 9.54 -30.23
CA LEU A 16 5.05 8.78 -30.73
C LEU A 16 4.87 8.97 -32.24
N LYS A 17 4.97 10.19 -32.76
CA LYS A 17 4.87 10.46 -34.20
C LYS A 17 6.00 9.79 -34.99
N LYS A 18 7.22 9.81 -34.44
CA LYS A 18 8.40 9.16 -35.04
C LYS A 18 8.26 7.63 -35.05
N THR A 19 7.75 7.06 -33.96
CA THR A 19 7.48 5.62 -33.82
C THR A 19 6.38 5.17 -34.78
N LEU A 20 5.29 5.94 -34.90
CA LEU A 20 4.21 5.68 -35.85
C LEU A 20 4.67 5.80 -37.30
N LYS A 21 5.54 6.76 -37.62
CA LYS A 21 6.15 6.90 -38.95
C LYS A 21 7.03 5.70 -39.31
N ASN A 22 7.91 5.27 -38.40
CA ASN A 22 8.77 4.10 -38.60
C ASN A 22 7.95 2.79 -38.71
N ALA A 23 6.85 2.68 -37.97
CA ALA A 23 5.91 1.57 -38.10
C ALA A 23 5.21 1.58 -39.47
N SER A 24 4.81 2.76 -39.98
CA SER A 24 4.19 2.89 -41.30
C SER A 24 5.13 2.54 -42.46
N GLU A 25 6.43 2.82 -42.31
CA GLU A 25 7.45 2.51 -43.33
C GLU A 25 7.76 1.00 -43.38
N GLY A 26 7.73 0.30 -42.24
CA GLY A 26 7.87 -1.17 -42.18
C GLY A 26 6.68 -1.95 -42.73
N ILE A 27 5.51 -1.31 -42.84
CA ILE A 27 4.24 -1.90 -43.32
C ILE A 27 4.22 -2.03 -44.86
N ASN A 28 5.07 -1.32 -45.60
CA ASN A 28 5.12 -1.35 -47.08
C ASN A 28 5.76 -2.63 -47.69
N LEU A 29 6.22 -3.59 -46.87
CA LEU A 29 6.88 -4.83 -47.31
C LEU A 29 5.97 -6.08 -47.29
N ILE A 30 4.66 -5.91 -47.03
CA ILE A 30 3.67 -6.98 -46.88
C ILE A 30 2.58 -6.79 -47.94
N SER A 31 2.16 -7.86 -48.62
CA SER A 31 1.15 -7.77 -49.69
C SER A 31 -0.18 -7.22 -49.16
N LEU A 32 -0.84 -6.35 -49.94
CA LEU A 32 -2.05 -5.59 -49.54
C LEU A 32 -3.15 -6.43 -48.85
N SER A 33 -3.32 -7.71 -49.21
CA SER A 33 -4.35 -8.59 -48.64
C SER A 33 -4.09 -9.06 -47.21
N GLU A 34 -2.83 -9.11 -46.75
CA GLU A 34 -2.48 -9.44 -45.35
C GLU A 34 -2.57 -8.21 -44.42
N LEU A 35 -2.65 -7.02 -45.02
CA LEU A 35 -2.62 -5.73 -44.34
C LEU A 35 -4.00 -5.27 -43.85
N GLU A 36 -5.07 -5.59 -44.59
CA GLU A 36 -6.43 -5.14 -44.27
C GLU A 36 -7.00 -5.79 -43.00
N ASN A 37 -6.69 -7.06 -42.73
CA ASN A 37 -7.16 -7.74 -41.52
C ASN A 37 -6.35 -7.42 -40.25
N ASN A 38 -5.08 -7.03 -40.38
CA ASN A 38 -4.20 -6.76 -39.23
C ASN A 38 -4.12 -5.27 -38.83
N LYS A 39 -4.39 -4.33 -39.75
CA LYS A 39 -4.39 -2.88 -39.45
C LYS A 39 -5.40 -2.51 -38.37
N THR A 40 -6.59 -3.09 -38.42
CA THR A 40 -7.66 -2.80 -37.48
C THR A 40 -7.28 -3.21 -36.05
N ILE A 41 -6.66 -4.38 -35.87
CA ILE A 41 -6.29 -4.90 -34.55
C ILE A 41 -5.16 -4.08 -33.91
N VAL A 42 -4.12 -3.75 -34.68
CA VAL A 42 -2.99 -2.94 -34.18
C VAL A 42 -3.45 -1.51 -33.87
N PHE A 43 -4.32 -0.94 -34.71
CA PHE A 43 -4.90 0.38 -34.48
C PHE A 43 -5.81 0.40 -33.25
N GLU A 44 -6.70 -0.59 -33.10
CA GLU A 44 -7.57 -0.72 -31.92
C GLU A 44 -6.74 -0.84 -30.63
N PHE A 45 -5.64 -1.61 -30.64
CA PHE A 45 -4.75 -1.75 -29.48
C PHE A 45 -4.04 -0.43 -29.12
N ILE A 46 -3.51 0.29 -30.11
CA ILE A 46 -2.85 1.58 -29.90
C ILE A 46 -3.86 2.62 -29.37
N VAL A 47 -5.05 2.68 -29.95
CA VAL A 47 -6.12 3.60 -29.50
C VAL A 47 -6.56 3.24 -28.09
N ALA A 48 -6.78 1.95 -27.77
CA ALA A 48 -7.12 1.52 -26.42
C ALA A 48 -6.04 1.90 -25.40
N THR A 49 -4.76 1.73 -25.76
CA THR A 49 -3.62 2.09 -24.90
C THR A 49 -3.55 3.61 -24.68
N ILE A 50 -3.75 4.41 -25.73
CA ILE A 50 -3.76 5.88 -25.65
C ILE A 50 -4.95 6.38 -24.81
N VAL A 51 -6.17 5.88 -25.07
CA VAL A 51 -7.37 6.24 -24.32
C VAL A 51 -7.22 5.85 -22.85
N TYR A 52 -6.67 4.67 -22.57
CA TYR A 52 -6.38 4.20 -21.21
C TYR A 52 -5.36 5.09 -20.50
N THR A 53 -4.28 5.48 -21.19
CA THR A 53 -3.26 6.38 -20.66
C THR A 53 -3.85 7.76 -20.38
N ILE A 54 -4.65 8.30 -21.30
CA ILE A 54 -5.35 9.57 -21.10
C ILE A 54 -6.30 9.47 -19.90
N LEU A 55 -7.09 8.40 -19.78
CA LEU A 55 -7.99 8.21 -18.64
C LEU A 55 -7.23 8.15 -17.30
N LEU A 56 -6.08 7.45 -17.26
CA LEU A 56 -5.20 7.41 -16.08
C LEU A 56 -4.73 8.82 -15.67
N PHE A 57 -4.37 9.68 -16.62
CA PHE A 57 -3.82 11.01 -16.33
C PHE A 57 -4.87 12.14 -16.22
N SER A 58 -6.10 11.95 -16.70
CA SER A 58 -7.09 13.04 -16.87
C SER A 58 -8.23 13.06 -15.84
N LEU A 59 -8.46 11.97 -15.12
CA LEU A 59 -9.56 11.89 -14.17
C LEU A 59 -9.12 12.39 -12.78
N ASP A 60 -10.01 13.09 -12.06
CA ASP A 60 -9.81 13.36 -10.63
C ASP A 60 -10.27 12.09 -9.89
N TRP A 61 -9.29 11.36 -9.34
CA TRP A 61 -9.39 9.95 -8.98
C TRP A 61 -9.80 9.72 -7.51
N ASP A 62 -10.91 10.30 -7.06
CA ASP A 62 -11.48 9.95 -5.75
C ASP A 62 -12.11 8.53 -5.73
N SER A 63 -12.09 7.78 -6.83
CA SER A 63 -12.69 6.44 -6.89
C SER A 63 -11.76 5.41 -7.54
N ILE A 64 -11.37 4.42 -6.73
CA ILE A 64 -10.61 3.21 -7.13
C ILE A 64 -11.31 2.45 -8.28
N TYR A 65 -12.62 2.66 -8.45
CA TYR A 65 -13.49 2.01 -9.42
C TYR A 65 -13.10 2.28 -10.86
N TRP A 66 -12.63 3.48 -11.18
CA TRP A 66 -12.23 3.82 -12.54
C TRP A 66 -10.96 3.03 -12.97
N LEU A 67 -10.14 2.59 -12.01
CA LEU A 67 -8.84 1.95 -12.24
C LEU A 67 -9.11 0.47 -12.48
N TYR A 68 -10.02 -0.10 -11.69
CA TYR A 68 -10.64 -1.39 -11.97
C TYR A 68 -11.32 -1.41 -13.34
N ALA A 69 -12.16 -0.43 -13.66
CA ALA A 69 -12.86 -0.36 -14.94
C ALA A 69 -11.87 -0.32 -16.12
N ALA A 70 -10.84 0.50 -16.01
CA ALA A 70 -9.82 0.61 -17.02
C ALA A 70 -9.04 -0.73 -17.16
N THR A 71 -8.65 -1.36 -16.03
CA THR A 71 -7.90 -2.63 -16.03
C THR A 71 -8.73 -3.78 -16.61
N ILE A 72 -10.03 -3.80 -16.34
CA ILE A 72 -11.00 -4.74 -16.93
C ILE A 72 -11.07 -4.53 -18.44
N ILE A 73 -11.21 -3.28 -18.91
CA ILE A 73 -11.26 -2.95 -20.34
C ILE A 73 -9.97 -3.42 -21.05
N PHE A 74 -8.81 -3.18 -20.45
CA PHE A 74 -7.53 -3.62 -21.01
C PHE A 74 -7.42 -5.16 -21.05
N SER A 75 -7.88 -5.85 -20.01
CA SER A 75 -7.88 -7.31 -19.93
C SER A 75 -8.81 -7.95 -20.98
N PHE A 76 -9.99 -7.36 -21.21
CA PHE A 76 -10.91 -7.76 -22.28
C PHE A 76 -10.28 -7.61 -23.66
N PHE A 77 -9.54 -6.51 -23.88
CA PHE A 77 -8.81 -6.30 -25.13
C PHE A 77 -7.72 -7.36 -25.34
N LEU A 78 -6.95 -7.69 -24.29
CA LEU A 78 -5.93 -8.72 -24.34
C LEU A 78 -6.53 -10.12 -24.65
N ALA A 79 -7.65 -10.45 -24.01
CA ALA A 79 -8.36 -11.71 -24.24
C ALA A 79 -8.88 -11.81 -25.69
N LYS A 80 -9.42 -10.72 -26.24
CA LYS A 80 -9.89 -10.66 -27.64
C LYS A 80 -8.73 -10.90 -28.62
N ILE A 81 -7.54 -10.35 -28.36
CA ILE A 81 -6.33 -10.60 -29.15
C ILE A 81 -5.93 -12.08 -29.09
N VAL A 82 -5.96 -12.70 -27.91
CA VAL A 82 -5.64 -14.13 -27.75
C VAL A 82 -6.61 -15.03 -28.50
N VAL A 83 -7.92 -14.72 -28.46
CA VAL A 83 -8.95 -15.47 -29.21
C VAL A 83 -8.78 -15.30 -30.71
N LEU A 84 -8.52 -14.07 -31.19
CA LEU A 84 -8.24 -13.81 -32.61
C LEU A 84 -6.98 -14.52 -33.11
N ILE A 85 -5.97 -14.69 -32.25
CA ILE A 85 -4.77 -15.48 -32.57
C ILE A 85 -5.12 -16.99 -32.63
N LYS A 86 -5.98 -17.47 -31.72
CA LYS A 86 -6.41 -18.87 -31.66
C LYS A 86 -7.27 -19.26 -32.87
N ASP A 87 -8.21 -18.41 -33.29
CA ASP A 87 -9.15 -18.70 -34.38
C ASP A 87 -8.48 -18.66 -35.77
N ASN A 88 -7.37 -17.91 -35.91
CA ASN A 88 -6.54 -17.92 -37.11
C ASN A 88 -5.54 -19.09 -37.17
N PHE A 89 -5.48 -19.93 -36.13
CA PHE A 89 -4.66 -21.14 -36.06
C PHE A 89 -5.55 -22.39 -36.05
N THR A 90 -6.35 -22.58 -37.11
CA THR A 90 -6.95 -23.88 -37.37
C THR A 90 -5.92 -24.79 -38.04
N PHE A 91 -5.43 -25.80 -37.33
CA PHE A 91 -4.76 -26.92 -38.00
C PHE A 91 -5.69 -27.47 -39.09
N PRO A 92 -5.20 -27.78 -40.30
CA PRO A 92 -6.06 -28.34 -41.33
C PRO A 92 -6.76 -29.59 -40.78
N LYS A 93 -8.06 -29.75 -41.07
CA LYS A 93 -8.91 -30.87 -40.59
C LYS A 93 -8.34 -32.27 -40.87
N SER A 94 -7.34 -32.34 -41.74
CA SER A 94 -6.52 -33.52 -41.96
C SER A 94 -5.08 -33.13 -42.29
N PHE A 95 -4.10 -33.82 -41.70
CA PHE A 95 -2.69 -33.73 -42.08
C PHE A 95 -2.01 -35.09 -41.94
N ILE A 96 -0.94 -35.30 -42.69
CA ILE A 96 -0.06 -36.47 -42.56
C ILE A 96 1.35 -35.94 -42.31
N TYR A 97 1.96 -36.39 -41.22
CA TYR A 97 3.32 -36.11 -40.83
C TYR A 97 4.12 -37.40 -40.88
N PHE A 98 5.34 -37.33 -41.39
CA PHE A 98 6.26 -38.46 -41.48
C PHE A 98 7.36 -38.26 -40.44
N ASP A 99 7.38 -39.12 -39.43
CA ASP A 99 8.49 -39.28 -38.50
C ASP A 99 9.40 -40.43 -39.00
N ASP A 100 10.61 -40.56 -38.48
CA ASP A 100 11.61 -41.50 -38.99
C ASP A 100 11.14 -42.96 -38.96
N SER A 101 10.22 -43.32 -38.06
CA SER A 101 9.70 -44.70 -37.90
C SER A 101 8.18 -44.86 -38.05
N VAL A 102 7.42 -43.75 -38.09
CA VAL A 102 5.95 -43.76 -38.03
C VAL A 102 5.34 -42.68 -38.91
N ILE A 103 4.24 -43.01 -39.60
CA ILE A 103 3.35 -42.07 -40.29
C ILE A 103 2.26 -41.65 -39.31
N ILE A 104 2.23 -40.36 -38.97
CA ILE A 104 1.22 -39.77 -38.10
C ILE A 104 0.16 -39.12 -38.99
N LYS A 105 -1.07 -39.64 -38.97
CA LYS A 105 -2.19 -39.11 -39.75
C LYS A 105 -3.24 -38.55 -38.81
N LYS A 106 -3.58 -37.26 -38.94
CA LYS A 106 -4.77 -36.68 -38.31
C LYS A 106 -5.92 -36.69 -39.30
N GLN A 107 -7.05 -37.29 -38.93
CA GLN A 107 -8.29 -37.22 -39.70
C GLN A 107 -9.47 -37.08 -38.74
N LEU A 108 -10.25 -35.99 -38.88
CA LEU A 108 -11.48 -35.75 -38.08
C LEU A 108 -11.25 -35.97 -36.57
N ASP A 109 -10.17 -35.36 -36.06
CA ASP A 109 -9.71 -35.39 -34.65
C ASP A 109 -9.08 -36.69 -34.12
N ILE A 110 -8.93 -37.71 -34.95
CA ILE A 110 -8.21 -38.94 -34.60
C ILE A 110 -6.76 -38.86 -35.11
N LEU A 111 -5.80 -39.19 -34.23
CA LEU A 111 -4.38 -39.35 -34.57
C LEU A 111 -4.06 -40.84 -34.75
N GLU A 112 -3.76 -41.25 -35.97
CA GLU A 112 -3.33 -42.60 -36.33
C GLU A 112 -1.80 -42.64 -36.44
N PHE A 113 -1.17 -43.64 -35.80
CA PHE A 113 0.27 -43.90 -35.85
C PHE A 113 0.49 -45.20 -36.59
N ASN A 114 1.06 -45.13 -37.80
CA ASN A 114 1.29 -46.30 -38.64
C ASN A 114 2.79 -46.55 -38.84
N PRO A 115 3.34 -47.74 -38.53
CA PRO A 115 4.74 -48.02 -38.78
C PRO A 115 5.03 -47.93 -40.29
N ILE A 116 6.17 -47.32 -40.63
CA ILE A 116 6.55 -47.15 -42.04
C ILE A 116 7.05 -48.49 -42.60
N THR A 117 6.31 -49.06 -43.55
CA THR A 117 6.77 -50.20 -44.36
C THR A 117 7.48 -49.73 -45.63
N GLN A 118 7.98 -50.64 -46.48
CA GLN A 118 8.69 -50.24 -47.72
C GLN A 118 7.71 -49.57 -48.70
N LEU A 119 8.06 -48.37 -49.20
CA LEU A 119 7.31 -47.68 -50.25
C LEU A 119 7.48 -48.46 -51.57
N THR A 120 6.38 -48.97 -52.12
CA THR A 120 6.38 -49.78 -53.35
C THR A 120 6.07 -48.96 -54.58
N LYS A 121 5.13 -48.00 -54.48
CA LYS A 121 4.63 -47.25 -55.63
C LYS A 121 4.06 -45.90 -55.23
N VAL A 122 4.17 -44.94 -56.15
CA VAL A 122 3.42 -43.67 -56.09
C VAL A 122 2.49 -43.61 -57.28
N GLU A 123 1.19 -43.40 -57.04
CA GLU A 123 0.18 -43.26 -58.09
C GLU A 123 -0.47 -41.88 -58.07
N PHE A 124 -0.83 -41.41 -59.26
CA PHE A 124 -1.59 -40.18 -59.46
C PHE A 124 -2.95 -40.55 -60.03
N VAL A 125 -3.98 -40.44 -59.21
CA VAL A 125 -5.35 -40.76 -59.60
C VAL A 125 -6.12 -39.45 -59.79
N PRO A 126 -6.79 -39.23 -60.93
CA PRO A 126 -7.67 -38.07 -61.08
C PRO A 126 -8.71 -38.05 -59.96
N SER A 127 -8.90 -36.90 -59.30
CA SER A 127 -10.02 -36.74 -58.38
C SER A 127 -11.31 -36.51 -59.17
N GLU A 128 -12.46 -36.89 -58.60
CA GLU A 128 -13.77 -36.49 -59.12
C GLU A 128 -13.90 -34.96 -59.19
N ASN A 129 -13.23 -34.25 -58.28
CA ASN A 129 -13.04 -32.81 -58.39
C ASN A 129 -11.92 -32.49 -59.38
N LYS A 130 -12.28 -31.88 -60.52
CA LYS A 130 -11.38 -31.56 -61.64
C LYS A 130 -10.17 -30.70 -61.25
N ASP A 131 -10.23 -30.01 -60.12
CA ASP A 131 -9.16 -29.16 -59.60
C ASP A 131 -8.10 -29.92 -58.81
N TYR A 132 -8.31 -31.22 -58.55
CA TYR A 132 -7.42 -32.04 -57.72
C TYR A 132 -6.95 -33.31 -58.43
N ILE A 133 -5.74 -33.73 -58.07
CA ILE A 133 -5.18 -35.05 -58.34
C ILE A 133 -4.96 -35.70 -56.97
N ILE A 134 -5.40 -36.95 -56.80
CA ILE A 134 -5.14 -37.74 -55.62
C ILE A 134 -3.77 -38.40 -55.80
N ILE A 135 -2.83 -38.08 -54.91
CA ILE A 135 -1.56 -38.79 -54.83
C ILE A 135 -1.75 -39.96 -53.88
N LYS A 136 -1.47 -41.17 -54.34
CA LYS A 136 -1.43 -42.38 -53.52
C LYS A 136 0.01 -42.79 -53.29
N LEU A 137 0.44 -42.81 -52.03
CA LEU A 137 1.68 -43.46 -51.61
C LEU A 137 1.34 -44.87 -51.16
N ILE A 138 1.79 -45.86 -51.91
CA ILE A 138 1.54 -47.27 -51.66
C ILE A 138 2.80 -47.85 -51.01
N PHE A 139 2.64 -48.33 -49.79
CA PHE A 139 3.61 -49.11 -49.04
C PHE A 139 3.19 -50.59 -49.02
N ASN A 140 4.07 -51.51 -48.63
CA ASN A 140 3.81 -52.97 -48.68
C ASN A 140 2.45 -53.38 -48.09
N GLU A 141 1.99 -52.71 -47.04
CA GLU A 141 0.76 -53.07 -46.32
C GLU A 141 -0.28 -51.95 -46.25
N GLN A 142 0.04 -50.74 -46.74
CA GLN A 142 -0.79 -49.55 -46.51
C GLN A 142 -0.75 -48.59 -47.69
N THR A 143 -1.88 -47.93 -47.97
CA THR A 143 -1.96 -46.88 -49.01
C THR A 143 -2.44 -45.57 -48.41
N PHE A 144 -1.67 -44.52 -48.59
CA PHE A 144 -2.00 -43.17 -48.14
C PHE A 144 -2.38 -42.31 -49.34
N SER A 145 -3.61 -41.81 -49.35
CA SER A 145 -4.14 -40.98 -50.42
C SER A 145 -4.30 -39.54 -49.94
N PHE A 146 -3.89 -38.56 -50.75
CA PHE A 146 -4.10 -37.15 -50.43
C PHE A 146 -4.45 -36.32 -51.67
N PRO A 147 -5.44 -35.42 -51.57
CA PRO A 147 -5.82 -34.54 -52.66
C PRO A 147 -4.76 -33.43 -52.82
N TYR A 148 -4.42 -33.12 -54.07
CA TYR A 148 -3.46 -32.08 -54.41
C TYR A 148 -3.94 -31.23 -55.58
N LEU A 149 -3.76 -29.91 -55.50
CA LEU A 149 -4.22 -28.96 -56.51
C LEU A 149 -3.52 -29.17 -57.85
N LYS A 150 -4.32 -29.35 -58.91
CA LYS A 150 -3.89 -29.60 -60.29
C LYS A 150 -3.07 -28.45 -60.88
N SER A 151 -3.28 -27.21 -60.42
CA SER A 151 -2.49 -26.03 -60.80
C SER A 151 -0.99 -26.13 -60.43
N LYS A 152 -0.62 -27.09 -59.57
CA LYS A 152 0.77 -27.35 -59.16
C LYS A 152 1.33 -28.66 -59.74
N ARG A 153 0.70 -29.21 -60.78
CA ARG A 153 1.02 -30.52 -61.39
C ARG A 153 2.48 -30.64 -61.83
N ASP A 154 3.07 -29.63 -62.46
CA ASP A 154 4.44 -29.75 -62.99
C ASP A 154 5.49 -29.88 -61.87
N LYS A 155 5.28 -29.15 -60.77
CA LYS A 155 6.11 -29.28 -59.55
C LYS A 155 5.94 -30.65 -58.91
N LEU A 156 4.74 -31.22 -59.02
CA LEU A 156 4.39 -32.51 -58.46
C LEU A 156 4.97 -33.66 -59.29
N GLU A 157 4.92 -33.59 -60.63
CA GLU A 157 5.52 -34.59 -61.50
C GLU A 157 7.05 -34.60 -61.38
N SER A 158 7.67 -33.43 -61.22
CA SER A 158 9.09 -33.28 -60.87
C SER A 158 9.43 -33.92 -59.52
N PHE A 159 8.60 -33.64 -58.51
CA PHE A 159 8.74 -34.23 -57.18
C PHE A 159 8.56 -35.75 -57.21
N ALA A 160 7.54 -36.25 -57.91
CA ALA A 160 7.23 -37.67 -58.06
C ALA A 160 8.32 -38.43 -58.79
N LYS A 161 8.85 -37.87 -59.89
CA LYS A 161 10.00 -38.44 -60.62
C LYS A 161 11.22 -38.50 -59.72
N SER A 162 11.47 -37.46 -58.93
CA SER A 162 12.58 -37.44 -57.95
C SER A 162 12.38 -38.53 -56.89
N LEU A 163 11.16 -38.66 -56.34
CA LEU A 163 10.82 -39.63 -55.30
C LEU A 163 10.88 -41.07 -55.81
N THR A 164 10.43 -41.30 -57.04
CA THR A 164 10.47 -42.62 -57.69
C THR A 164 11.90 -43.00 -58.07
N ASN A 165 12.70 -42.05 -58.57
CA ASN A 165 14.12 -42.28 -58.85
C ASN A 165 14.91 -42.59 -57.57
N GLU A 166 14.62 -41.90 -56.47
CA GLU A 166 15.31 -42.12 -55.21
C GLU A 166 14.80 -43.36 -54.46
N ALA A 167 13.52 -43.71 -54.57
CA ALA A 167 12.99 -45.01 -54.13
C ALA A 167 13.64 -46.18 -54.92
N ASN A 168 13.85 -46.01 -56.22
CA ASN A 168 14.51 -47.02 -57.06
C ASN A 168 16.02 -47.13 -56.77
N LYS A 169 16.71 -46.02 -56.48
CA LYS A 169 18.11 -46.03 -56.02
C LYS A 169 18.27 -46.60 -54.62
N SER A 170 17.29 -46.39 -53.74
CA SER A 170 17.33 -46.79 -52.32
C SER A 170 16.73 -48.17 -52.05
N LYS A 171 16.76 -49.11 -53.01
CA LYS A 171 16.42 -50.53 -52.78
C LYS A 171 17.17 -51.20 -51.60
N LYS A 172 18.08 -50.50 -50.93
CA LYS A 172 18.82 -50.94 -49.74
C LYS A 172 18.45 -50.23 -48.44
N ASP A 173 17.68 -49.13 -48.44
CA ASP A 173 17.30 -48.44 -47.19
C ASP A 173 16.03 -47.56 -47.35
N PRO A 174 14.87 -47.99 -46.80
CA PRO A 174 13.62 -47.21 -46.81
C PRO A 174 13.73 -45.84 -46.14
N PHE A 175 14.64 -45.66 -45.17
CA PHE A 175 14.79 -44.41 -44.42
C PHE A 175 15.33 -43.26 -45.29
N TYR A 176 16.03 -43.57 -46.39
CA TYR A 176 16.62 -42.56 -47.27
C TYR A 176 15.58 -41.82 -48.13
N ALA A 177 14.55 -42.51 -48.61
CA ALA A 177 13.45 -41.89 -49.36
C ALA A 177 12.61 -40.95 -48.47
N ILE A 178 12.52 -41.27 -47.18
CA ILE A 178 11.69 -40.57 -46.19
C ILE A 178 12.41 -39.35 -45.64
N SER A 179 13.70 -39.45 -45.33
CA SER A 179 14.52 -38.28 -44.99
C SER A 179 14.59 -37.27 -46.14
N PHE A 180 14.61 -37.74 -47.40
CA PHE A 180 14.50 -36.88 -48.58
C PHE A 180 13.14 -36.17 -48.66
N LEU A 181 12.04 -36.91 -48.43
CA LEU A 181 10.67 -36.38 -48.32
C LEU A 181 10.54 -35.32 -47.24
N HIS A 182 11.03 -35.62 -46.03
CA HIS A 182 11.02 -34.75 -44.88
C HIS A 182 11.82 -33.47 -45.14
N SER A 183 13.01 -33.59 -45.76
CA SER A 183 13.85 -32.42 -46.10
C SER A 183 13.21 -31.51 -47.15
N LYS A 184 12.49 -32.08 -48.14
CA LYS A 184 11.82 -31.32 -49.20
C LYS A 184 10.53 -30.66 -48.70
N ILE A 185 9.75 -31.36 -47.88
CA ILE A 185 8.51 -30.83 -47.28
C ILE A 185 8.86 -29.72 -46.29
N ASN A 186 9.84 -29.91 -45.40
CA ASN A 186 10.29 -28.86 -44.47
C ASN A 186 10.93 -27.65 -45.17
N ASN A 187 11.68 -27.86 -46.26
CA ASN A 187 12.19 -26.73 -47.04
C ASN A 187 11.09 -26.02 -47.84
N SER A 188 9.98 -26.68 -48.18
CA SER A 188 8.80 -26.01 -48.74
C SER A 188 7.96 -25.26 -47.70
N GLY A 189 8.09 -25.62 -46.42
CA GLY A 189 7.49 -24.92 -45.27
C GLY A 189 8.19 -23.61 -44.87
N LYS A 190 9.37 -23.29 -45.41
CA LYS A 190 10.10 -22.04 -45.15
C LYS A 190 9.44 -20.77 -45.71
N THR A 191 8.29 -20.87 -46.37
CA THR A 191 7.44 -19.70 -46.63
C THR A 191 6.49 -19.37 -45.47
N ALA A 192 6.29 -20.28 -44.50
CA ALA A 192 5.49 -20.02 -43.29
C ALA A 192 6.33 -19.42 -42.13
N THR A 193 7.66 -19.43 -42.21
CA THR A 193 8.58 -18.89 -41.18
C THR A 193 8.64 -17.36 -41.11
N LYS A 194 7.81 -16.63 -41.87
CA LYS A 194 7.67 -15.16 -41.69
C LYS A 194 6.76 -14.77 -40.53
N GLN A 195 5.93 -15.68 -39.98
CA GLN A 195 5.05 -15.38 -38.84
C GLN A 195 5.69 -15.61 -37.47
N GLU A 196 6.68 -16.51 -37.36
CA GLU A 196 7.44 -16.73 -36.11
C GLU A 196 8.12 -15.47 -35.51
N PRO A 197 8.75 -14.58 -36.30
CA PRO A 197 9.34 -13.35 -35.76
C PRO A 197 8.28 -12.35 -35.28
N PHE A 198 7.04 -12.43 -35.78
CA PHE A 198 5.95 -11.54 -35.36
C PHE A 198 5.44 -11.91 -33.96
N TYR A 199 5.21 -13.21 -33.70
CA TYR A 199 4.74 -13.68 -32.39
C TYR A 199 5.74 -13.43 -31.27
N LYS A 200 7.04 -13.71 -31.50
CA LYS A 200 8.09 -13.43 -30.50
C LYS A 200 8.19 -11.94 -30.18
N LYS A 201 8.03 -11.07 -31.19
CA LYS A 201 7.97 -9.62 -30.98
C LYS A 201 6.73 -9.21 -30.20
N ALA A 202 5.54 -9.72 -30.55
CA ALA A 202 4.30 -9.40 -29.85
C ALA A 202 4.32 -9.83 -28.36
N LEU A 203 4.85 -11.02 -28.06
CA LEU A 203 5.02 -11.51 -26.70
C LEU A 203 6.02 -10.65 -25.91
N SER A 204 7.12 -10.25 -26.55
CA SER A 204 8.12 -9.36 -25.93
C SER A 204 7.53 -7.98 -25.63
N TRP A 205 6.75 -7.41 -26.56
CA TRP A 205 6.09 -6.13 -26.36
C TRP A 205 5.04 -6.18 -25.25
N THR A 206 4.18 -7.21 -25.23
CA THR A 206 3.19 -7.36 -24.16
C THR A 206 3.84 -7.50 -22.78
N PHE A 207 4.96 -8.23 -22.68
CA PHE A 207 5.74 -8.31 -21.44
C PHE A 207 6.32 -6.94 -21.03
N ILE A 208 6.94 -6.21 -21.97
CA ILE A 208 7.49 -4.86 -21.70
C ILE A 208 6.39 -3.90 -21.25
N PHE A 209 5.25 -3.87 -21.93
CA PHE A 209 4.11 -3.02 -21.55
C PHE A 209 3.53 -3.42 -20.19
N SER A 210 3.42 -4.72 -19.90
CA SER A 210 2.98 -5.19 -18.59
C SER A 210 3.93 -4.76 -17.47
N MET A 211 5.25 -4.82 -17.71
CA MET A 211 6.24 -4.36 -16.74
C MET A 211 6.16 -2.84 -16.53
N ILE A 212 6.14 -2.04 -17.61
CA ILE A 212 5.97 -0.58 -17.53
C ILE A 212 4.69 -0.25 -16.75
N PHE A 213 3.59 -0.95 -17.05
CA PHE A 213 2.31 -0.75 -16.38
C PHE A 213 2.39 -1.04 -14.88
N LEU A 214 2.99 -2.17 -14.48
CA LEU A 214 3.17 -2.51 -13.07
C LEU A 214 4.00 -1.47 -12.33
N PHE A 215 5.10 -1.00 -12.93
CA PHE A 215 5.93 0.06 -12.33
C PHE A 215 5.17 1.39 -12.24
N SER A 216 4.49 1.82 -13.30
CA SER A 216 3.67 3.04 -13.30
C SER A 216 2.53 2.98 -12.29
N LEU A 217 1.90 1.82 -12.12
CA LEU A 217 0.84 1.62 -11.14
C LEU A 217 1.36 1.80 -9.71
N THR A 218 2.52 1.21 -9.37
CA THR A 218 3.12 1.41 -8.03
C THR A 218 3.47 2.87 -7.76
N TYR A 219 4.05 3.57 -8.75
CA TYR A 219 4.35 4.99 -8.66
C TYR A 219 3.08 5.82 -8.42
N PHE A 220 2.00 5.51 -9.14
CA PHE A 220 0.74 6.23 -9.04
C PHE A 220 0.02 6.00 -7.71
N LEU A 221 0.03 4.77 -7.20
CA LEU A 221 -0.54 4.45 -5.88
C LEU A 221 0.19 5.18 -4.75
N ASP A 222 1.53 5.24 -4.83
CA ASP A 222 2.34 5.99 -3.88
C ASP A 222 2.02 7.50 -3.95
N TRP A 223 1.97 8.07 -5.16
CA TRP A 223 1.62 9.47 -5.37
C TRP A 223 0.23 9.83 -4.83
N ASN A 224 -0.79 9.02 -5.09
CA ASN A 224 -2.14 9.28 -4.58
C ASN A 224 -2.21 9.17 -3.06
N SER A 225 -1.50 8.21 -2.46
CA SER A 225 -1.44 8.06 -1.01
C SER A 225 -0.76 9.28 -0.36
N PHE A 226 0.35 9.74 -0.95
CA PHE A 226 1.02 10.96 -0.52
C PHE A 226 0.13 12.20 -0.70
N ARG A 227 -0.50 12.36 -1.87
CA ARG A 227 -1.40 13.48 -2.17
C ARG A 227 -2.60 13.53 -1.21
N ALA A 228 -3.16 12.38 -0.86
CA ALA A 228 -4.24 12.30 0.13
C ALA A 228 -3.75 12.73 1.52
N ALA A 229 -2.58 12.26 1.95
CA ALA A 229 -1.99 12.62 3.23
C ALA A 229 -1.63 14.12 3.30
N SER A 230 -1.07 14.69 2.23
CA SER A 230 -0.70 16.11 2.15
C SER A 230 -1.91 17.03 2.06
N LYS A 231 -3.02 16.60 1.44
CA LYS A 231 -4.28 17.35 1.39
C LYS A 231 -4.94 17.50 2.77
N ILE A 232 -4.82 16.49 3.64
CA ILE A 232 -5.30 16.57 5.04
C ILE A 232 -4.43 17.57 5.83
N ASP A 233 -3.16 17.72 5.44
CA ASP A 233 -2.24 18.70 5.98
C ASP A 233 -2.01 18.58 7.51
N THR A 234 -1.88 17.35 8.01
CA THR A 234 -1.52 17.06 9.42
C THR A 234 -0.22 16.27 9.49
N ALA A 235 0.54 16.40 10.58
CA ALA A 235 1.71 15.58 10.80
C ALA A 235 1.33 14.10 10.95
N THR A 236 0.18 13.80 11.58
CA THR A 236 -0.34 12.43 11.72
C THR A 236 -0.69 11.79 10.38
N SER A 237 -1.35 12.50 9.45
CA SER A 237 -1.65 11.95 8.13
C SER A 237 -0.37 11.61 7.33
N LEU A 238 0.66 12.45 7.45
CA LEU A 238 1.96 12.21 6.82
C LEU A 238 2.72 11.05 7.48
N ARG A 239 2.69 10.91 8.82
CA ARG A 239 3.26 9.74 9.51
C ARG A 239 2.54 8.45 9.14
N ASN A 240 1.21 8.49 9.01
CA ASN A 240 0.42 7.36 8.52
C ASN A 240 0.80 7.00 7.08
N TYR A 241 1.10 7.97 6.23
CA TYR A 241 1.65 7.69 4.90
C TYR A 241 3.04 7.00 4.99
N LEU A 242 3.91 7.45 5.90
CA LEU A 242 5.25 6.90 6.10
C LEU A 242 5.28 5.49 6.71
N SER A 243 4.26 5.09 7.46
CA SER A 243 4.18 3.77 8.11
C SER A 243 3.95 2.63 7.11
N TYR A 244 3.44 2.91 5.91
CA TYR A 244 3.29 1.91 4.86
C TYR A 244 4.63 1.68 4.12
N GLU A 245 5.19 0.47 4.23
CA GLU A 245 6.47 0.08 3.60
C GLU A 245 6.50 0.24 2.07
N LYS A 246 5.33 0.20 1.43
CA LYS A 246 5.18 0.32 -0.03
C LYS A 246 5.40 1.76 -0.54
N ASN A 247 5.34 2.74 0.36
CA ASN A 247 5.47 4.16 0.04
C ASN A 247 6.95 4.54 0.13
N LYS A 248 7.63 4.71 -1.01
CA LYS A 248 9.09 4.92 -1.08
C LYS A 248 9.47 6.22 -1.78
N LEU A 249 8.68 6.67 -2.74
CA LEU A 249 9.06 7.75 -3.65
C LEU A 249 8.93 9.13 -2.99
N TYR A 250 7.89 9.35 -2.19
CA TYR A 250 7.62 10.66 -1.57
C TYR A 250 7.92 10.68 -0.06
N ARG A 251 8.72 9.74 0.44
CA ARG A 251 9.08 9.69 1.87
C ARG A 251 9.81 10.94 2.32
N ASP A 252 10.81 11.38 1.56
CA ASP A 252 11.62 12.55 1.93
C ASP A 252 10.79 13.85 1.91
N GLU A 253 9.83 13.94 0.98
CA GLU A 253 8.90 15.06 0.91
C GLU A 253 7.94 15.05 2.10
N ALA A 254 7.36 13.89 2.45
CA ALA A 254 6.52 13.73 3.62
C ALA A 254 7.27 14.05 4.94
N LYS A 255 8.53 13.61 5.07
CA LYS A 255 9.39 13.94 6.22
C LYS A 255 9.66 15.44 6.30
N SER A 256 9.96 16.07 5.16
CA SER A 256 10.19 17.52 5.08
C SER A 256 8.95 18.32 5.52
N LEU A 257 7.76 17.89 5.10
CA LEU A 257 6.49 18.50 5.52
C LEU A 257 6.20 18.30 7.02
N ILE A 258 6.52 17.13 7.60
CA ILE A 258 6.43 16.92 9.05
C ILE A 258 7.36 17.89 9.79
N ILE A 259 8.62 17.99 9.35
CA ILE A 259 9.62 18.92 9.92
C ILE A 259 9.12 20.36 9.88
N GLU A 260 8.52 20.79 8.77
CA GLU A 260 7.93 22.11 8.61
C GLU A 260 6.81 22.37 9.63
N LYS A 261 5.93 21.40 9.86
CA LYS A 261 4.84 21.49 10.86
C LYS A 261 5.37 21.63 12.28
N TYR A 262 6.40 20.87 12.65
CA TYR A 262 7.08 21.04 13.93
C TYR A 262 7.75 22.40 14.04
N ASN A 263 8.50 22.83 13.02
CA ASN A 263 9.18 24.12 13.03
C ASN A 263 8.17 25.27 13.16
N THR A 264 7.04 25.19 12.47
CA THR A 264 5.94 26.17 12.60
C THR A 264 5.42 26.21 14.03
N SER A 265 5.11 25.04 14.62
CA SER A 265 4.62 24.94 16.00
C SER A 265 5.64 25.46 17.02
N ILE A 266 6.91 25.09 16.86
CA ILE A 266 8.03 25.58 17.69
C ILE A 266 8.17 27.10 17.56
N ASN A 267 8.06 27.66 16.36
CA ASN A 267 8.17 29.10 16.14
C ASN A 267 7.00 29.87 16.75
N ILE A 268 5.77 29.37 16.60
CA ILE A 268 4.58 29.94 17.26
C ILE A 268 4.79 29.94 18.78
N TYR A 269 5.20 28.80 19.34
CA TYR A 269 5.47 28.68 20.77
C TYR A 269 6.61 29.62 21.22
N LYS A 270 7.74 29.66 20.51
CA LYS A 270 8.85 30.62 20.74
C LYS A 270 8.40 32.08 20.66
N SER A 271 7.44 32.43 19.81
CA SER A 271 6.94 33.81 19.74
C SER A 271 6.17 34.25 20.99
N GLN A 272 5.71 33.30 21.81
CA GLN A 272 5.04 33.54 23.09
C GLN A 272 6.02 33.72 24.27
N ASN A 273 7.34 33.70 24.01
CA ASN A 273 8.43 33.66 25.01
C ASN A 273 8.39 34.78 26.06
N TYR A 274 7.75 35.93 25.80
CA TYR A 274 7.61 36.99 26.81
C TYR A 274 6.69 36.62 28.00
N LYS A 275 5.94 35.51 27.92
CA LYS A 275 4.95 35.12 28.93
C LYS A 275 5.22 33.77 29.62
N ILE A 276 6.19 32.99 29.14
CA ILE A 276 6.41 31.60 29.57
C ILE A 276 7.75 31.52 30.31
N ILE A 277 7.73 31.02 31.55
CA ILE A 277 8.91 30.98 32.42
C ILE A 277 9.95 29.98 31.92
N ASN A 278 9.52 28.78 31.49
CA ASN A 278 10.40 27.66 31.17
C ASN A 278 10.07 27.05 29.81
N ILE A 279 10.17 27.86 28.77
CA ILE A 279 9.88 27.45 27.39
C ILE A 279 10.93 26.49 26.80
N ALA A 280 12.20 26.65 27.20
CA ALA A 280 13.33 25.96 26.57
C ALA A 280 13.31 24.43 26.72
N PRO A 281 12.97 23.84 27.88
CA PRO A 281 12.82 22.39 28.02
C PRO A 281 11.77 21.80 27.07
N PHE A 282 10.61 22.47 26.93
CA PHE A 282 9.53 21.98 26.08
C PHE A 282 9.88 22.08 24.58
N ILE A 283 10.60 23.14 24.18
CA ILE A 283 11.18 23.24 22.83
C ILE A 283 12.11 22.05 22.53
N LYS A 284 12.97 21.67 23.49
CA LYS A 284 13.85 20.50 23.31
C LYS A 284 13.06 19.20 23.12
N ILE A 285 11.92 19.05 23.80
CA ILE A 285 11.02 17.90 23.59
C ILE A 285 10.48 17.92 22.15
N LEU A 286 9.97 19.05 21.68
CA LEU A 286 9.43 19.17 20.32
C LEU A 286 10.50 18.94 19.24
N GLU A 287 11.72 19.44 19.46
CA GLU A 287 12.87 19.20 18.56
C GLU A 287 13.24 17.71 18.56
N TYR A 288 13.25 17.05 19.72
CA TYR A 288 13.49 15.61 19.80
C TYR A 288 12.41 14.79 19.09
N LEU A 289 11.13 15.12 19.30
CA LEU A 289 9.99 14.47 18.63
C LEU A 289 10.11 14.60 17.11
N ARG A 290 10.41 15.80 16.61
CA ARG A 290 10.65 16.09 15.19
C ARG A 290 11.79 15.23 14.63
N ASP A 291 12.93 15.23 15.30
CA ASP A 291 14.17 14.63 14.78
C ASP A 291 14.15 13.09 14.80
N ASN A 292 13.30 12.49 15.64
CA ASN A 292 13.14 11.04 15.77
C ASN A 292 11.84 10.50 15.15
N GLU A 293 11.04 11.35 14.48
CA GLU A 293 9.75 10.96 13.89
C GLU A 293 8.73 10.42 14.91
N ILE A 294 8.84 10.85 16.17
CA ILE A 294 7.97 10.49 17.29
C ILE A 294 6.94 11.60 17.49
N PHE A 295 5.72 11.29 17.92
CA PHE A 295 4.70 12.29 18.27
C PHE A 295 4.10 12.10 19.66
N THR A 296 4.56 11.10 20.38
CA THR A 296 4.08 10.76 21.71
C THR A 296 5.10 11.16 22.77
N LEU A 297 4.62 11.88 23.79
CA LEU A 297 5.32 12.18 25.03
C LEU A 297 4.76 11.24 26.11
N ILE A 298 5.59 10.40 26.72
CA ILE A 298 5.11 9.45 27.71
C ILE A 298 4.89 10.16 29.04
N ILE A 299 3.85 9.80 29.77
CA ILE A 299 3.71 10.16 31.17
C ILE A 299 3.83 8.92 32.04
N TYR A 300 4.66 9.03 33.07
CA TYR A 300 4.90 7.97 34.03
C TYR A 300 4.54 8.47 35.42
N PHE A 301 3.63 7.78 36.09
CA PHE A 301 3.24 8.08 37.45
C PHE A 301 4.00 7.19 38.44
N GLN A 302 4.45 7.80 39.53
CA GLN A 302 4.93 7.06 40.70
C GLN A 302 4.23 7.61 41.93
N ASN A 303 3.19 6.91 42.36
CA ASN A 303 2.40 7.29 43.53
C ASN A 303 2.97 6.65 44.82
N ASN A 304 2.81 7.37 45.92
CA ASN A 304 3.08 6.87 47.27
C ASN A 304 1.91 7.28 48.17
N ASN A 305 0.98 6.34 48.37
CA ASN A 305 -0.19 6.57 49.20
C ASN A 305 0.14 6.33 50.68
N GLN A 306 0.09 7.40 51.48
CA GLN A 306 0.36 7.38 52.91
C GLN A 306 -0.88 7.72 53.75
N ILE A 307 -2.08 7.66 53.15
CA ILE A 307 -3.34 7.90 53.84
C ILE A 307 -3.53 6.87 54.95
N LYS A 308 -3.72 7.37 56.18
CA LYS A 308 -4.04 6.58 57.36
C LYS A 308 -5.46 6.89 57.78
N ASP A 309 -6.13 5.89 58.36
CA ASP A 309 -7.35 6.13 59.10
C ASP A 309 -7.01 6.92 60.38
N LEU A 310 -7.57 8.11 60.50
CA LEU A 310 -7.42 8.98 61.66
C LEU A 310 -8.73 9.18 62.41
N SER A 311 -9.81 8.48 62.04
CA SER A 311 -11.15 8.65 62.63
C SER A 311 -11.14 8.50 64.15
N TYR A 312 -10.37 7.55 64.67
CA TYR A 312 -10.23 7.29 66.11
C TYR A 312 -9.51 8.41 66.90
N LYS A 313 -8.88 9.38 66.24
CA LYS A 313 -8.13 10.46 66.90
C LYS A 313 -8.98 11.65 67.30
N TYR A 314 -10.24 11.68 66.86
CA TYR A 314 -11.13 12.82 67.02
C TYR A 314 -12.36 12.43 67.82
N ASP A 315 -12.83 13.34 68.68
CA ASP A 315 -14.05 13.16 69.48
C ASP A 315 -15.34 13.45 68.68
N VAL A 316 -15.21 13.70 67.36
CA VAL A 316 -16.30 13.99 66.43
C VAL A 316 -16.37 12.94 65.33
N SER A 317 -17.52 12.86 64.64
CA SER A 317 -17.70 11.93 63.52
C SER A 317 -16.81 12.32 62.34
N VAL A 318 -15.72 11.57 62.13
CA VAL A 318 -14.77 11.76 61.03
C VAL A 318 -14.84 10.59 60.06
N VAL A 319 -15.04 10.90 58.79
CA VAL A 319 -15.12 9.92 57.69
C VAL A 319 -13.71 9.55 57.24
N SER A 320 -13.39 8.25 57.19
CA SER A 320 -12.11 7.75 56.70
C SER A 320 -11.97 7.90 55.18
N ALA A 321 -10.79 8.31 54.74
CA ALA A 321 -10.41 8.41 53.33
C ALA A 321 -9.81 7.11 52.78
N VAL A 322 -9.48 6.12 53.63
CA VAL A 322 -8.73 4.92 53.20
C VAL A 322 -9.39 4.22 52.01
N HIS A 323 -10.73 4.09 52.02
CA HIS A 323 -11.48 3.45 50.92
C HIS A 323 -11.52 4.29 49.63
N SER A 324 -11.20 5.57 49.70
CA SER A 324 -11.16 6.48 48.57
C SER A 324 -9.78 6.49 47.87
N PHE A 325 -8.78 5.78 48.40
CA PHE A 325 -7.42 5.70 47.85
C PHE A 325 -6.98 4.25 47.57
N THR A 326 -7.88 3.44 47.02
CA THR A 326 -7.52 2.15 46.42
C THR A 326 -6.77 2.35 45.11
N ASP A 327 -5.99 1.35 44.67
CA ASP A 327 -5.22 1.41 43.43
C ASP A 327 -6.11 1.77 42.22
N ASP A 328 -7.27 1.13 42.07
CA ASP A 328 -8.22 1.40 40.98
C ASP A 328 -8.65 2.88 40.92
N LYS A 329 -8.92 3.50 42.08
CA LYS A 329 -9.33 4.91 42.17
C LYS A 329 -8.17 5.86 41.89
N ILE A 330 -6.95 5.45 42.20
CA ILE A 330 -5.75 6.22 41.89
C ILE A 330 -5.53 6.21 40.38
N THR A 331 -5.57 5.03 39.76
CA THR A 331 -5.43 4.89 38.30
C THR A 331 -6.51 5.66 37.54
N GLU A 332 -7.77 5.59 37.96
CA GLU A 332 -8.87 6.38 37.36
C GLU A 332 -8.56 7.88 37.36
N ARG A 333 -8.08 8.42 38.49
CA ARG A 333 -7.72 9.83 38.62
C ARG A 333 -6.48 10.17 37.79
N GLU A 334 -5.47 9.31 37.75
CA GLU A 334 -4.31 9.49 36.89
C GLU A 334 -4.71 9.61 35.41
N SER A 335 -5.59 8.72 34.92
CA SER A 335 -6.13 8.82 33.56
C SER A 335 -6.86 10.14 33.28
N GLU A 336 -7.59 10.69 34.27
CA GLU A 336 -8.21 12.00 34.14
C GLU A 336 -7.18 13.15 34.09
N LEU A 337 -6.11 13.05 34.86
CA LEU A 337 -5.00 14.00 34.80
C LEU A 337 -4.31 13.95 33.43
N ILE A 338 -4.11 12.76 32.84
CA ILE A 338 -3.61 12.61 31.46
C ILE A 338 -4.53 13.33 30.47
N SER A 339 -5.84 13.11 30.58
CA SER A 339 -6.85 13.76 29.72
C SER A 339 -6.77 15.28 29.83
N THR A 340 -6.65 15.79 31.06
CA THR A 340 -6.50 17.21 31.35
C THR A 340 -5.23 17.78 30.71
N LEU A 341 -4.07 17.14 30.91
CA LEU A 341 -2.81 17.58 30.33
C LEU A 341 -2.82 17.53 28.80
N ASN A 342 -3.43 16.51 28.19
CA ASN A 342 -3.62 16.44 26.75
C ASN A 342 -4.44 17.62 26.23
N LYS A 343 -5.51 18.02 26.94
CA LYS A 343 -6.30 19.20 26.60
C LYS A 343 -5.47 20.49 26.75
N THR A 344 -4.71 20.63 27.82
CA THR A 344 -3.81 21.78 28.05
C THR A 344 -2.78 21.91 26.93
N LEU A 345 -2.17 20.80 26.52
CA LEU A 345 -1.24 20.75 25.39
C LEU A 345 -1.94 21.06 24.06
N GLY A 346 -3.12 20.50 23.82
CA GLY A 346 -3.92 20.72 22.62
C GLY A 346 -4.30 22.18 22.38
N ASN A 347 -4.38 22.99 23.44
CA ASN A 347 -4.61 24.43 23.33
C ASN A 347 -3.36 25.20 22.84
N SER A 348 -2.17 24.62 23.01
CA SER A 348 -0.89 25.27 22.69
C SER A 348 -0.24 24.68 21.43
N PHE A 349 -0.51 23.41 21.15
CA PHE A 349 -0.01 22.67 20.01
C PHE A 349 -1.17 21.93 19.35
N PRO A 350 -1.21 21.85 18.01
CA PRO A 350 -2.12 20.93 17.34
C PRO A 350 -1.96 19.50 17.87
N SER A 351 -3.07 18.78 18.03
CA SER A 351 -3.11 17.42 18.61
C SER A 351 -2.29 16.38 17.83
N ASP A 352 -1.89 16.69 16.60
CA ASP A 352 -1.07 15.86 15.72
C ASP A 352 0.45 16.12 15.86
N ILE A 353 0.86 17.13 16.62
CA ILE A 353 2.27 17.46 16.91
C ILE A 353 2.77 16.73 18.15
N ILE A 354 1.95 16.69 19.19
CA ILE A 354 2.27 16.04 20.46
C ILE A 354 1.01 15.45 21.09
N LYS A 355 1.13 14.22 21.59
CA LYS A 355 0.11 13.52 22.38
C LYS A 355 0.78 12.97 23.65
N ILE A 356 0.10 13.08 24.79
CA ILE A 356 0.49 12.36 26.01
C ILE A 356 -0.16 10.98 26.02
N ASP A 357 0.63 9.96 26.34
CA ASP A 357 0.22 8.57 26.44
C ASP A 357 0.92 7.90 27.63
N ASP A 358 0.29 6.91 28.24
CA ASP A 358 0.80 6.12 29.37
C ASP A 358 1.16 4.67 28.99
N ASP A 359 0.82 4.25 27.76
CA ASP A 359 0.75 2.83 27.37
C ASP A 359 1.93 2.34 26.50
N LEU A 360 3.09 3.01 26.55
CA LEU A 360 4.25 2.69 25.70
C LEU A 360 5.52 2.39 26.48
N GLU A 361 6.38 1.56 25.89
CA GLU A 361 7.72 1.29 26.42
C GLU A 361 8.51 2.61 26.57
N LEU A 362 9.11 2.81 27.75
CA LEU A 362 9.85 4.03 28.10
C LEU A 362 11.13 4.20 27.26
N GLU A 363 11.58 3.14 26.59
CA GLU A 363 12.81 3.15 25.80
C GLU A 363 12.62 4.04 24.55
N ASN A 364 13.47 5.06 24.41
CA ASN A 364 13.53 6.00 23.28
C ASN A 364 12.45 7.09 23.19
N HIS A 365 11.56 7.20 24.19
CA HIS A 365 10.55 8.27 24.22
C HIS A 365 10.86 9.38 25.24
N PRO A 366 10.69 10.67 24.87
CA PRO A 366 10.67 11.71 25.89
C PRO A 366 9.55 11.41 26.89
N ARG A 367 9.78 11.73 28.17
CA ARG A 367 8.80 11.44 29.21
C ARG A 367 8.63 12.56 30.22
N ILE A 368 7.41 12.74 30.68
CA ILE A 368 7.04 13.38 31.93
C ILE A 368 7.03 12.29 32.99
N GLU A 369 7.75 12.50 34.07
CA GLU A 369 7.68 11.66 35.25
C GLU A 369 7.05 12.49 36.37
N LEU A 370 5.90 12.02 36.86
CA LEU A 370 5.16 12.65 37.94
C LEU A 370 5.17 11.74 39.15
N ARG A 371 6.08 12.04 40.09
CA ARG A 371 6.10 11.36 41.38
C ARG A 371 5.26 12.15 42.35
N TYR A 372 4.41 11.49 43.12
CA TYR A 372 3.63 12.19 44.13
C TYR A 372 3.36 11.35 45.37
N THR A 373 3.32 12.02 46.52
CA THR A 373 2.94 11.43 47.80
C THR A 373 1.65 12.08 48.27
N ILE A 374 0.66 11.25 48.61
CA ILE A 374 -0.60 11.70 49.20
C ILE A 374 -0.61 11.31 50.68
N GLU A 375 -0.79 12.28 51.57
CA GLU A 375 -0.89 12.04 53.02
C GLU A 375 -2.04 12.84 53.66
N ASN A 376 -2.43 12.43 54.87
CA ASN A 376 -3.32 13.22 55.71
C ASN A 376 -2.64 14.57 56.03
N SER A 377 -3.39 15.66 55.96
CA SER A 377 -2.87 16.99 56.27
C SER A 377 -2.29 17.06 57.68
N GLY A 378 -1.00 17.39 57.79
CA GLY A 378 -0.25 17.37 59.06
C GLY A 378 -0.68 18.42 60.08
N ASN A 379 -1.52 19.38 59.69
CA ASN A 379 -2.09 20.40 60.59
C ASN A 379 -3.31 19.89 61.40
N GLY A 380 -3.78 18.67 61.13
CA GLY A 380 -4.95 18.09 61.81
C GLY A 380 -6.27 18.78 61.48
N SER A 381 -6.31 19.62 60.45
CA SER A 381 -7.51 20.35 60.05
C SER A 381 -8.61 19.39 59.58
N LEU A 382 -9.80 19.58 60.14
CA LEU A 382 -11.02 18.93 59.71
C LEU A 382 -11.85 19.89 58.85
N TYR A 383 -12.45 19.31 57.82
CA TYR A 383 -13.26 19.97 56.81
C TYR A 383 -14.67 19.41 56.88
N TYR A 384 -15.66 20.25 56.61
CA TYR A 384 -17.06 19.86 56.50
C TYR A 384 -17.67 20.58 55.29
N PRO A 385 -18.74 20.04 54.70
CA PRO A 385 -19.42 20.68 53.58
C PRO A 385 -19.98 22.04 53.98
N VAL A 386 -19.93 23.03 53.08
CA VAL A 386 -20.40 24.41 53.37
C VAL A 386 -21.86 24.43 53.83
N GLU A 387 -22.67 23.51 53.34
CA GLU A 387 -24.08 23.36 53.71
C GLU A 387 -24.29 23.03 55.20
N GLN A 388 -23.25 22.54 55.89
CA GLN A 388 -23.26 22.20 57.30
C GLN A 388 -22.72 23.31 58.21
N GLU A 389 -22.36 24.47 57.67
CA GLU A 389 -21.78 25.60 58.44
C GLU A 389 -22.68 26.10 59.57
N ASN A 390 -24.00 26.03 59.38
CA ASN A 390 -24.99 26.45 60.38
C ASN A 390 -25.38 25.33 61.37
N LEU A 391 -24.89 24.10 61.20
CA LEU A 391 -25.16 22.99 62.12
C LEU A 391 -24.26 23.09 63.36
N ASN A 392 -24.69 22.49 64.47
CA ASN A 392 -23.83 22.34 65.65
C ASN A 392 -22.65 21.42 65.32
N GLU A 393 -21.49 21.63 65.96
CA GLU A 393 -20.28 20.83 65.70
C GLU A 393 -20.53 19.31 65.82
N SER A 394 -21.32 18.88 66.81
CA SER A 394 -21.66 17.46 67.01
C SER A 394 -22.54 16.84 65.92
N GLU A 395 -23.19 17.68 65.11
CA GLU A 395 -24.10 17.28 64.03
C GLU A 395 -23.41 17.30 62.66
N ARG A 396 -22.17 17.81 62.59
CA ARG A 396 -21.39 17.87 61.35
C ARG A 396 -20.70 16.55 61.07
N THR A 397 -20.57 16.25 59.78
CA THR A 397 -19.72 15.17 59.28
C THR A 397 -18.39 15.77 58.87
N TYR A 398 -17.32 15.33 59.51
CA TYR A 398 -15.98 15.85 59.25
C TYR A 398 -15.16 14.93 58.35
N TYR A 399 -14.25 15.54 57.61
CA TYR A 399 -13.30 14.92 56.70
C TYR A 399 -11.92 15.51 57.03
N TYR A 400 -10.88 14.70 57.07
CA TYR A 400 -9.53 15.27 57.24
C TYR A 400 -9.00 15.78 55.90
N GLY A 401 -8.23 16.86 55.93
CA GLY A 401 -7.60 17.38 54.72
C GLY A 401 -6.57 16.43 54.14
N LEU A 402 -6.32 16.57 52.84
CA LEU A 402 -5.29 15.84 52.11
C LEU A 402 -4.22 16.80 51.59
N THR A 403 -2.95 16.45 51.80
CA THR A 403 -1.82 17.16 51.21
C THR A 403 -1.19 16.27 50.15
N ILE A 404 -0.95 16.84 48.96
CA ILE A 404 -0.25 16.14 47.87
C ILE A 404 1.06 16.84 47.58
N TYR A 405 2.15 16.10 47.68
CA TYR A 405 3.50 16.54 47.31
C TYR A 405 3.82 16.00 45.93
N TRP A 406 4.10 16.91 45.01
CA TRP A 406 4.43 16.61 43.62
C TRP A 406 5.91 16.83 43.37
N ASP A 407 6.52 15.92 42.63
CA ASP A 407 7.84 16.03 42.04
C ASP A 407 7.70 15.74 40.54
N PHE A 408 7.73 16.83 39.76
CA PHE A 408 7.62 16.79 38.31
C PHE A 408 9.01 16.78 37.70
N LYS A 409 9.22 15.87 36.74
CA LYS A 409 10.46 15.79 35.97
C LYS A 409 10.17 15.59 34.50
N LEU A 410 10.98 16.22 33.67
CA LEU A 410 10.92 16.07 32.21
C LEU A 410 12.24 15.49 31.71
N PHE A 411 12.17 14.43 30.91
CA PHE A 411 13.34 13.70 30.43
C PHE A 411 13.39 13.62 28.91
N LEU A 412 14.62 13.59 28.39
CA LEU A 412 14.94 13.10 27.06
C LEU A 412 15.61 11.73 27.18
N PRO A 413 15.34 10.78 26.27
CA PRO A 413 15.93 9.44 26.31
C PRO A 413 17.45 9.41 26.30
N THR A 414 18.05 10.40 25.64
CA THR A 414 19.50 10.53 25.50
C THR A 414 20.19 11.05 26.76
N GLN A 415 19.44 11.40 27.80
CA GLN A 415 19.95 12.02 29.02
C GLN A 415 19.52 11.23 30.26
N GLY A 416 20.49 10.89 31.11
CA GLY A 416 20.21 10.23 32.40
C GLY A 416 19.60 11.16 33.45
N ASN A 417 19.72 12.49 33.25
CA ASN A 417 19.21 13.50 34.17
C ASN A 417 18.00 14.23 33.56
N PRO A 418 17.07 14.74 34.39
CA PRO A 418 15.95 15.52 33.90
C PRO A 418 16.44 16.82 33.24
N ILE A 419 15.82 17.19 32.12
CA ILE A 419 16.05 18.48 31.45
C ILE A 419 15.36 19.64 32.16
N TYR A 420 14.38 19.34 33.01
CA TYR A 420 13.68 20.28 33.88
C TYR A 420 12.97 19.53 35.00
N GLU A 421 12.91 20.14 36.17
CA GLU A 421 12.20 19.62 37.33
C GLU A 421 11.63 20.74 38.19
N PHE A 422 10.53 20.45 38.88
CA PHE A 422 10.00 21.31 39.93
C PHE A 422 9.21 20.48 40.95
N SER A 423 9.06 21.03 42.15
CA SER A 423 8.20 20.45 43.17
C SER A 423 7.05 21.39 43.52
N LEU A 424 5.91 20.81 43.88
CA LEU A 424 4.70 21.54 44.29
C LEU A 424 4.09 20.85 45.50
N ILE A 425 3.49 21.64 46.39
CA ILE A 425 2.66 21.13 47.48
C ILE A 425 1.25 21.65 47.23
N SER A 426 0.31 20.74 47.00
CA SER A 426 -1.12 21.05 46.94
C SER A 426 -1.72 20.85 48.32
N ASN A 427 -2.18 21.94 48.93
CA ASN A 427 -2.87 21.92 50.21
C ASN A 427 -4.33 21.46 50.03
N PRO A 428 -4.98 20.99 51.10
CA PRO A 428 -6.39 20.62 51.02
C PRO A 428 -7.24 21.82 50.60
N ALA A 429 -8.26 21.58 49.77
CA ALA A 429 -9.23 22.61 49.43
C ALA A 429 -9.86 23.20 50.71
N ALA A 430 -9.91 24.53 50.81
CA ALA A 430 -10.37 25.20 52.02
C ALA A 430 -11.84 24.89 52.36
N GLN A 431 -12.67 24.67 51.34
CA GLN A 431 -14.10 24.37 51.44
C GLN A 431 -14.54 23.54 50.23
N PHE A 432 -15.59 22.73 50.38
CA PHE A 432 -16.22 22.01 49.27
C PHE A 432 -17.75 22.05 49.39
N THR A 433 -18.42 22.12 48.25
CA THR A 433 -19.86 21.85 48.10
C THR A 433 -20.01 20.43 47.58
N SER A 434 -20.98 19.67 48.08
CA SER A 434 -21.21 18.31 47.61
C SER A 434 -22.69 18.00 47.54
N GLU A 435 -23.20 17.84 46.32
CA GLU A 435 -24.59 17.45 46.06
C GLU A 435 -24.86 15.99 46.47
N ASN A 436 -23.80 15.16 46.56
CA ASN A 436 -23.85 13.75 46.93
C ASN A 436 -22.74 13.44 47.96
N ASN A 437 -23.09 13.49 49.24
CA ASN A 437 -22.19 13.33 50.40
C ASN A 437 -21.67 11.91 50.64
N THR A 438 -21.26 11.18 49.60
CA THR A 438 -20.47 9.96 49.78
C THR A 438 -19.04 10.34 50.13
N SER A 439 -18.40 9.54 51.01
CA SER A 439 -16.99 9.73 51.39
C SER A 439 -16.07 9.85 50.17
N ASP A 440 -16.34 9.02 49.17
CA ASP A 440 -15.57 8.95 47.93
C ASP A 440 -15.65 10.23 47.11
N ASN A 441 -16.83 10.84 46.97
CA ASN A 441 -16.98 12.07 46.21
C ASN A 441 -16.20 13.23 46.85
N VAL A 442 -16.23 13.33 48.19
CA VAL A 442 -15.51 14.39 48.90
C VAL A 442 -14.01 14.26 48.70
N TYR A 443 -13.44 13.08 48.91
CA TYR A 443 -12.00 12.87 48.76
C TYR A 443 -11.54 12.92 47.29
N THR A 444 -12.38 12.49 46.35
CA THR A 444 -12.12 12.68 44.92
C THR A 444 -12.07 14.17 44.55
N ASN A 445 -13.01 14.98 45.03
CA ASN A 445 -12.99 16.43 44.79
C ASN A 445 -11.76 17.13 45.40
N MET A 446 -11.30 16.68 46.58
CA MET A 446 -10.05 17.19 47.16
C MET A 446 -8.84 16.88 46.29
N VAL A 447 -8.77 15.66 45.73
CA VAL A 447 -7.70 15.28 44.79
C VAL A 447 -7.77 16.10 43.50
N TYR A 448 -8.97 16.29 42.93
CA TYR A 448 -9.13 17.13 41.74
C TYR A 448 -8.76 18.59 41.97
N SER A 449 -9.04 19.13 43.16
CA SER A 449 -8.52 20.46 43.52
C SER A 449 -7.00 20.50 43.47
N ALA A 450 -6.32 19.47 43.99
CA ALA A 450 -4.87 19.37 43.94
C ALA A 450 -4.33 19.21 42.50
N PHE A 451 -5.05 18.47 41.64
CA PHE A 451 -4.72 18.33 40.21
C PHE A 451 -4.87 19.65 39.47
N ASN A 452 -5.92 20.42 39.77
CA ASN A 452 -6.11 21.76 39.22
C ASN A 452 -4.95 22.69 39.62
N ASP A 453 -4.45 22.59 40.85
CA ASP A 453 -3.29 23.36 41.28
C ASP A 453 -2.01 22.93 40.56
N PHE A 454 -1.81 21.62 40.36
CA PHE A 454 -0.75 21.11 39.50
C PHE A 454 -0.87 21.62 38.06
N GLU A 455 -2.04 21.55 37.44
CA GLU A 455 -2.27 22.05 36.08
C GLU A 455 -1.99 23.54 35.98
N LYS A 456 -2.45 24.36 36.94
CA LYS A 456 -2.14 25.80 36.97
C LYS A 456 -0.63 26.06 37.01
N VAL A 457 0.10 25.32 37.84
CA VAL A 457 1.57 25.48 37.96
C VAL A 457 2.27 24.99 36.71
N PHE A 458 1.86 23.83 36.16
CA PHE A 458 2.34 23.31 34.89
C PHE A 458 2.11 24.32 33.76
N ARG A 459 0.91 24.89 33.67
CA ARG A 459 0.57 25.98 32.77
C ARG A 459 1.46 27.18 32.99
N LYS A 460 1.59 27.69 34.20
CA LYS A 460 2.46 28.84 34.49
C LYS A 460 3.91 28.63 34.03
N TYR A 461 4.44 27.42 34.17
CA TYR A 461 5.82 27.14 33.78
C TYR A 461 6.01 26.97 32.27
N PHE A 462 5.06 26.32 31.58
CA PHE A 462 5.22 25.93 30.18
C PHE A 462 4.29 26.64 29.20
N PHE A 463 3.28 27.36 29.66
CA PHE A 463 2.23 27.94 28.83
C PHE A 463 1.88 29.36 29.30
N SER A 464 1.29 30.15 28.41
CA SER A 464 0.79 31.47 28.77
C SER A 464 -0.60 31.35 29.41
N ASP A 465 -0.84 32.06 30.51
CA ASP A 465 -2.16 32.12 31.19
C ASP A 465 -3.27 32.72 30.30
N THR A 466 -2.92 33.32 29.15
CA THR A 466 -3.86 34.05 28.28
C THR A 466 -4.79 33.19 27.42
N LEU A 467 -5.04 31.92 27.78
CA LEU A 467 -5.95 31.02 27.04
C LEU A 467 -7.34 30.86 27.68
N ASN A 468 -7.70 31.74 28.62
CA ASN A 468 -9.08 31.88 29.10
C ASN A 468 -9.69 33.17 28.51
N ASN A 469 -10.11 33.13 27.26
CA ASN A 469 -11.10 34.06 26.69
C ASN A 469 -12.01 33.29 25.75
#